data_AF-A0A7S4HVJ3-F1
#
_entry.id   AF-A0A7S4HVJ3-F1
#
_cell.length_a   1.000
_cell.length_b   1.000
_cell.length_c   1.000
_cell.angle_alpha   90.00
_cell.angle_beta   90.00
_cell.angle_gamma   90.00
#
_symmetry.space_group_name_H-M   'P 1'
#
loop_
_entity.id
_entity.type
_entity.pdbx_description
1 polymer ?
#
loop_
_entity_poly.entity_id
_entity_poly.type
_entity_poly.pdbx_seq_one_letter_code
_entity_poly.pdbx_strand_id
1 'polypeptide(L)'
;IFSSHFLPAVWIFCDCAATKRMSGPTVISKVIQAAAARANRCHRMSQAETKLRYCVLLVLTDGVLNPTNLNETQQLLSSVSGLPLSVVIIGIGMADFNAMQTLEEAGEVAGATAHSNVTFAPFRPHQHDPQSLSRAALKKLPDQIVHHFVQNNIFPDSHRRKPSIADSIVSELTIE
;
A
#
# COMPACT_ATOMS: atom_id res chain seq x y z
N ILE A 1 17.88 15.48 -16.79
CA ILE A 1 17.28 14.12 -16.97
C ILE A 1 16.59 13.71 -15.67
N PHE A 2 15.58 14.49 -15.25
CA PHE A 2 14.62 14.07 -14.22
C PHE A 2 13.25 14.45 -14.78
N SER A 3 12.47 13.44 -15.15
CA SER A 3 11.16 13.63 -15.76
C SER A 3 10.24 14.35 -14.78
N SER A 4 9.58 15.40 -15.27
CA SER A 4 8.73 16.36 -14.57
C SER A 4 7.46 15.78 -13.92
N HIS A 5 7.29 14.46 -13.91
CA HIS A 5 6.07 13.80 -13.43
C HIS A 5 6.10 13.42 -11.94
N PHE A 6 7.25 13.47 -11.26
CA PHE A 6 7.35 13.14 -9.82
C PHE A 6 7.28 14.36 -8.88
N LEU A 7 7.32 15.57 -9.45
CA LEU A 7 7.37 16.82 -8.71
C LEU A 7 6.07 17.24 -7.98
N PRO A 8 4.84 16.94 -8.45
CA PRO A 8 3.66 17.55 -7.83
C PRO A 8 3.42 17.06 -6.40
N ALA A 9 3.69 15.78 -6.10
CA ALA A 9 3.47 15.24 -4.76
C ALA A 9 4.44 15.80 -3.72
N VAL A 10 5.73 15.94 -4.09
CA VAL A 10 6.75 16.52 -3.20
C VAL A 10 6.47 18.01 -2.97
N TRP A 11 6.08 18.73 -4.02
CA TRP A 11 5.69 20.14 -3.91
C TRP A 11 4.45 20.34 -3.03
N ILE A 12 3.39 19.54 -3.22
CA ILE A 12 2.18 19.59 -2.38
C ILE A 12 2.54 19.31 -0.91
N PHE A 13 3.44 18.34 -0.66
CA PHE A 13 3.89 18.05 0.69
C PHE A 13 4.63 19.23 1.32
N CYS A 14 5.62 19.82 0.62
CA CYS A 14 6.36 20.98 1.11
C CYS A 14 5.44 22.18 1.39
N ASP A 15 4.49 22.45 0.50
CA ASP A 15 3.53 23.54 0.65
C ASP A 15 2.58 23.32 1.84
N CYS A 16 2.04 22.10 1.98
CA CYS A 16 1.20 21.74 3.14
C CYS A 16 1.96 21.79 4.47
N ALA A 17 3.23 21.37 4.49
CA ALA A 17 4.06 21.39 5.68
C ALA A 17 4.40 22.82 6.12
N ALA A 18 4.56 23.75 5.17
CA ALA A 18 4.79 25.16 5.47
C ALA A 18 3.53 25.88 5.98
N THR A 19 2.35 25.44 5.54
CA THR A 19 1.07 26.14 5.79
C THR A 19 0.26 25.55 6.96
N LYS A 20 0.48 24.28 7.34
CA LYS A 20 -0.28 23.63 8.41
C LYS A 20 0.47 23.56 9.73
N ARG A 21 -0.22 23.92 10.81
CA ARG A 21 0.26 23.67 12.17
C ARG A 21 0.14 22.17 12.46
N MET A 22 1.27 21.51 12.71
CA MET A 22 1.28 20.12 13.14
C MET A 22 0.51 19.99 14.46
N SER A 23 -0.36 18.98 14.54
CA SER A 23 -1.24 18.76 15.69
C SER A 23 -1.55 17.27 15.84
N GLY A 24 -1.99 16.93 17.05
CA GLY A 24 -2.65 15.69 17.38
C GLY A 24 -1.73 14.57 17.88
N PRO A 25 -2.34 13.51 18.45
CA PRO A 25 -1.73 12.19 18.53
C PRO A 25 -1.77 11.49 17.17
N THR A 26 -0.82 10.59 16.92
CA THR A 26 -0.74 9.80 15.68
C THR A 26 -1.89 8.78 15.61
N VAL A 27 -2.88 9.01 14.74
CA VAL A 27 -4.03 8.11 14.52
C VAL A 27 -4.04 7.63 13.07
N ILE A 28 -3.61 6.39 12.84
CA ILE A 28 -3.52 5.80 11.49
C ILE A 28 -4.81 5.12 11.02
N SER A 29 -5.71 4.76 11.94
CA SER A 29 -6.93 4.00 11.64
C SER A 29 -7.81 4.69 10.59
N LYS A 30 -7.98 6.01 10.68
CA LYS A 30 -8.78 6.79 9.71
C LYS A 30 -8.21 6.73 8.29
N VAL A 31 -6.89 6.78 8.15
CA VAL A 31 -6.22 6.71 6.84
C VAL A 31 -6.35 5.32 6.25
N ILE A 32 -6.21 4.28 7.07
CA ILE A 32 -6.43 2.88 6.66
C ILE A 32 -7.88 2.68 6.20
N GLN A 33 -8.88 3.18 6.93
CA GLN A 33 -10.29 3.11 6.53
C GLN A 33 -10.55 3.80 5.19
N ALA A 34 -10.01 5.00 4.99
CA ALA A 34 -10.14 5.73 3.73
C ALA A 34 -9.50 4.97 2.55
N ALA A 35 -8.31 4.38 2.79
CA ALA A 35 -7.62 3.57 1.80
C ALA A 35 -8.41 2.28 1.47
N ALA A 36 -8.95 1.60 2.48
CA ALA A 36 -9.80 0.42 2.31
C ALA A 36 -11.05 0.74 1.48
N ALA A 37 -11.73 1.84 1.77
CA ALA A 37 -12.87 2.30 0.98
C ALA A 37 -12.50 2.57 -0.49
N ARG A 38 -11.30 3.14 -0.73
CA ARG A 38 -10.79 3.37 -2.09
C ARG A 38 -10.42 2.08 -2.80
N ALA A 39 -9.73 1.17 -2.11
CA ALA A 39 -9.35 -0.14 -2.64
C ALA A 39 -10.58 -0.96 -3.05
N ASN A 40 -11.62 -0.97 -2.21
CA ASN A 40 -12.87 -1.66 -2.52
C ASN A 40 -13.57 -1.07 -3.76
N ARG A 41 -13.64 0.27 -3.88
CA ARG A 41 -14.17 0.91 -5.10
C ARG A 41 -13.35 0.55 -6.34
N CYS A 42 -12.03 0.61 -6.26
CA CYS A 42 -11.14 0.26 -7.36
C CYS A 42 -11.28 -1.21 -7.77
N HIS A 43 -11.42 -2.12 -6.80
CA HIS A 43 -11.63 -3.54 -7.05
C HIS A 43 -12.95 -3.81 -7.78
N ARG A 44 -14.05 -3.20 -7.35
CA ARG A 44 -15.35 -3.33 -8.02
C ARG A 44 -15.31 -2.84 -9.46
N MET A 45 -14.64 -1.73 -9.73
CA MET A 45 -14.45 -1.23 -11.09
C MET A 45 -13.54 -2.14 -11.93
N SER A 46 -12.57 -2.81 -11.30
CA SER A 46 -11.64 -3.69 -12.00
C SER A 46 -12.29 -4.98 -12.49
N GLN A 47 -13.28 -5.50 -11.75
CA GLN A 47 -14.10 -6.62 -12.20
C GLN A 47 -14.92 -6.30 -13.46
N ALA A 48 -15.46 -5.07 -13.55
CA ALA A 48 -16.22 -4.63 -14.73
C ALA A 48 -15.33 -4.44 -15.98
N GLU A 49 -14.07 -4.03 -15.79
CA GLU A 49 -13.12 -3.76 -16.88
C GLU A 49 -12.15 -4.90 -17.18
N THR A 50 -12.33 -6.09 -16.57
CA THR A 50 -11.39 -7.24 -16.63
C THR A 50 -9.92 -6.87 -16.38
N LYS A 51 -9.67 -5.86 -15.53
CA LYS A 51 -8.32 -5.41 -15.15
C LYS A 51 -7.97 -5.87 -13.75
N LEU A 52 -6.71 -6.24 -13.54
CA LEU A 52 -6.17 -6.49 -12.20
C LEU A 52 -5.73 -5.16 -11.58
N ARG A 53 -6.30 -4.79 -10.43
CA ARG A 53 -5.92 -3.59 -9.66
C ARG A 53 -5.62 -3.99 -8.22
N TYR A 54 -4.50 -3.49 -7.71
CA TYR A 54 -4.05 -3.68 -6.33
C TYR A 54 -3.59 -2.33 -5.75
N CYS A 55 -3.96 -2.05 -4.51
CA CYS A 55 -3.63 -0.79 -3.86
C CYS A 55 -2.53 -0.97 -2.81
N VAL A 56 -1.62 -0.01 -2.74
CA VAL A 56 -0.59 0.05 -1.70
C VAL A 56 -0.70 1.40 -0.99
N LEU A 57 -0.99 1.37 0.30
CA LEU A 57 -1.00 2.54 1.17
C LEU A 57 0.38 2.69 1.79
N LEU A 58 1.09 3.77 1.46
CA LEU A 58 2.33 4.16 2.11
C LEU A 58 2.06 5.20 3.20
N VAL A 59 2.40 4.89 4.44
CA VAL A 59 2.28 5.78 5.61
C VAL A 59 3.67 6.16 6.08
N LEU A 60 3.97 7.46 6.09
CA LEU A 60 5.18 8.00 6.71
C LEU A 60 4.79 8.60 8.05
N THR A 61 5.47 8.22 9.13
CA THR A 61 5.19 8.75 10.47
C THR A 61 6.46 8.94 11.27
N ASP A 62 6.54 10.02 12.05
CA ASP A 62 7.65 10.34 12.95
C ASP A 62 7.38 9.96 14.42
N GLY A 63 6.16 9.52 14.71
CA GLY A 63 5.65 9.32 16.06
C GLY A 63 5.24 7.89 16.38
N VAL A 64 5.18 7.58 17.67
CA VAL A 64 4.75 6.29 18.21
C VAL A 64 3.23 6.16 18.08
N LEU A 65 2.74 4.95 17.77
CA LEU A 65 1.33 4.66 17.90
C LEU A 65 0.98 4.54 19.38
N ASN A 66 0.00 5.31 19.86
CA ASN A 66 -0.47 5.16 21.24
C ASN A 66 -0.97 3.72 21.48
N PRO A 67 -0.64 3.09 22.63
CA PRO A 67 -1.05 1.72 22.95
C PRO A 67 -2.56 1.49 22.86
N THR A 68 -3.35 2.49 23.27
CA THR A 68 -4.82 2.47 23.18
C THR A 68 -5.34 2.32 21.75
N ASN A 69 -4.60 2.85 20.77
CA ASN A 69 -4.98 2.79 19.35
C ASN A 69 -4.49 1.51 18.67
N LEU A 70 -3.59 0.75 19.29
CA LEU A 70 -2.98 -0.44 18.70
C LEU A 70 -4.01 -1.55 18.49
N ASN A 71 -4.83 -1.85 19.50
CA ASN A 71 -5.87 -2.87 19.40
C ASN A 71 -6.94 -2.52 18.36
N GLU A 72 -7.40 -1.27 18.33
CA GLU A 72 -8.36 -0.79 17.33
C GLU A 72 -7.76 -0.92 15.92
N THR A 73 -6.49 -0.54 15.77
CA THR A 73 -5.79 -0.64 14.49
C THR A 73 -5.62 -2.09 14.07
N GLN A 74 -5.29 -3.02 14.98
CA GLN A 74 -5.19 -4.44 14.67
C GLN A 74 -6.52 -5.01 14.20
N GLN A 75 -7.61 -4.73 14.90
CA GLN A 75 -8.94 -5.17 14.49
C GLN A 75 -9.34 -4.62 13.12
N LEU A 76 -9.04 -3.34 12.88
CA LEU A 76 -9.27 -2.70 11.59
C LEU A 76 -8.45 -3.38 10.49
N LEU A 77 -7.16 -3.62 10.70
CA LEU A 77 -6.29 -4.31 9.76
C LEU A 77 -6.78 -5.72 9.44
N SER A 78 -7.21 -6.47 10.45
CA SER A 78 -7.82 -7.79 10.26
C SER A 78 -9.09 -7.69 9.42
N SER A 79 -9.94 -6.69 9.64
CA SER A 79 -11.18 -6.51 8.86
C SER A 79 -10.94 -6.13 7.39
N VAL A 80 -9.82 -5.47 7.07
CA VAL A 80 -9.48 -5.06 5.69
C VAL A 80 -8.55 -6.05 4.98
N SER A 81 -8.14 -7.13 5.66
CA SER A 81 -7.18 -8.12 5.16
C SER A 81 -7.61 -8.79 3.84
N GLY A 82 -8.91 -8.97 3.63
CA GLY A 82 -9.47 -9.56 2.40
C GLY A 82 -9.59 -8.62 1.20
N LEU A 83 -9.22 -7.34 1.35
CA LEU A 83 -9.22 -6.38 0.23
C LEU A 83 -7.88 -6.42 -0.52
N PRO A 84 -7.84 -6.00 -1.80
CA PRO A 84 -6.60 -5.85 -2.57
C PRO A 84 -5.83 -4.60 -2.11
N LEU A 85 -5.41 -4.60 -0.84
CA LEU A 85 -4.78 -3.50 -0.15
C LEU A 85 -3.63 -4.00 0.76
N SER A 86 -2.42 -3.52 0.49
CA SER A 86 -1.29 -3.59 1.42
C SER A 86 -1.02 -2.25 2.06
N VAL A 87 -0.57 -2.26 3.31
CA VAL A 87 -0.17 -1.07 4.08
C VAL A 87 1.32 -1.17 4.39
N VAL A 88 2.09 -0.20 3.93
CA VAL A 88 3.52 -0.07 4.22
C VAL A 88 3.69 1.14 5.13
N ILE A 89 4.25 0.93 6.32
CA ILE A 89 4.49 1.97 7.32
C ILE A 89 5.99 2.21 7.42
N ILE A 90 6.42 3.45 7.20
CA ILE A 90 7.81 3.88 7.36
C ILE A 90 7.92 4.81 8.56
N GLY A 91 8.68 4.38 9.56
CA GLY A 91 8.97 5.15 10.76
C GLY A 91 10.17 6.06 10.57
N ILE A 92 9.98 7.36 10.69
CA ILE A 92 11.01 8.41 10.54
C ILE A 92 11.39 8.93 11.93
N GLY A 93 12.64 9.33 12.13
CA GLY A 93 13.07 9.96 13.39
C GLY A 93 13.46 8.98 14.50
N MET A 94 13.40 9.46 15.74
CA MET A 94 14.05 8.84 16.92
C MET A 94 13.09 8.08 17.86
N ALA A 95 11.81 7.97 17.49
CA ALA A 95 10.79 7.31 18.29
C ALA A 95 11.04 5.79 18.48
N ASP A 96 10.37 5.22 19.49
CA ASP A 96 10.32 3.76 19.71
C ASP A 96 9.21 3.14 18.85
N PHE A 97 9.62 2.27 17.94
CA PHE A 97 8.73 1.66 16.95
C PHE A 97 8.27 0.23 17.30
N ASN A 98 8.53 -0.23 18.53
CA ASN A 98 8.17 -1.59 18.95
C ASN A 98 6.68 -1.92 18.72
N ALA A 99 5.79 -0.97 19.03
CA ALA A 99 4.36 -1.11 18.77
C ALA A 99 4.02 -1.35 17.28
N MET A 100 4.74 -0.72 16.35
CA MET A 100 4.53 -0.94 14.90
C MET A 100 5.09 -2.27 14.43
N GLN A 101 6.18 -2.74 15.04
CA GLN A 101 6.70 -4.07 14.78
C GLN A 101 5.71 -5.15 15.25
N THR A 102 5.11 -4.97 16.43
CA THR A 102 4.03 -5.85 16.92
C THR A 102 2.83 -5.86 15.98
N LEU A 103 2.49 -4.75 15.31
CA LEU A 103 1.43 -4.75 14.29
C LEU A 103 1.75 -5.62 13.09
N GLU A 104 3.01 -5.61 12.63
CA GLU A 104 3.45 -6.47 11.54
C GLU A 104 3.40 -7.96 11.95
N GLU A 105 3.84 -8.28 13.17
CA GLU A 105 3.91 -9.64 13.72
C GLU A 105 2.53 -10.20 14.13
N ALA A 106 1.60 -9.36 14.57
CA ALA A 106 0.29 -9.79 15.08
C ALA A 106 -0.55 -10.56 14.04
N GLY A 107 -0.38 -10.30 12.75
CA GLY A 107 -1.05 -11.09 11.72
C GLY A 107 -0.53 -12.52 11.63
N GLU A 108 0.74 -12.76 11.96
CA GLU A 108 1.36 -14.09 11.87
C GLU A 108 0.92 -15.02 13.03
N VAL A 109 0.55 -14.44 14.18
CA VAL A 109 0.20 -15.19 15.41
C VAL A 109 -1.25 -15.71 15.39
N ALA A 110 -2.13 -15.16 14.54
CA ALA A 110 -3.56 -15.50 14.51
C ALA A 110 -3.90 -16.87 13.83
N GLY A 111 -2.89 -17.71 13.58
CA GLY A 111 -3.06 -19.06 13.03
C GLY A 111 -3.00 -19.10 11.51
N ALA A 112 -1.84 -19.50 10.99
CA ALA A 112 -1.48 -20.12 9.69
C ALA A 112 -2.08 -19.62 8.35
N THR A 113 -3.10 -18.77 8.32
CA THR A 113 -3.77 -18.33 7.07
C THR A 113 -4.08 -16.84 7.02
N ALA A 114 -3.95 -16.10 8.12
CA ALA A 114 -4.10 -14.65 8.12
C ALA A 114 -2.77 -13.99 7.77
N HIS A 115 -2.51 -13.71 6.48
CA HIS A 115 -1.35 -12.90 6.13
C HIS A 115 -1.57 -11.48 6.62
N SER A 116 -0.61 -10.94 7.38
CA SER A 116 -0.62 -9.52 7.74
C SER A 116 -0.45 -8.71 6.46
N ASN A 117 -1.41 -7.85 6.14
CA ASN A 117 -1.28 -6.90 5.02
C ASN A 117 -0.39 -5.70 5.37
N VAL A 118 0.32 -5.75 6.51
CA VAL A 118 1.17 -4.67 7.01
C VAL A 118 2.65 -5.02 6.88
N THR A 119 3.43 -4.06 6.41
CA THR A 119 4.89 -4.10 6.43
C THR A 119 5.41 -2.88 7.16
N PHE A 120 6.26 -3.07 8.18
CA PHE A 120 6.93 -1.97 8.87
C PHE A 120 8.41 -1.90 8.49
N ALA A 121 8.92 -0.68 8.25
CA ALA A 121 10.33 -0.42 8.00
C ALA A 121 10.78 0.86 8.73
N PRO A 122 11.75 0.77 9.66
CA PRO A 122 12.35 1.96 10.26
C PRO A 122 13.29 2.64 9.25
N PHE A 123 13.15 3.95 9.04
CA PHE A 123 13.99 4.70 8.10
C PHE A 123 15.43 4.87 8.59
N ARG A 124 15.62 4.99 9.90
CA ARG A 124 16.91 5.32 10.55
C ARG A 124 18.10 4.44 10.11
N PRO A 125 18.01 3.10 10.12
CA PRO A 125 19.13 2.25 9.68
C PRO A 125 19.44 2.34 8.17
N HIS A 126 18.55 2.94 7.37
CA HIS A 126 18.66 2.99 5.91
C HIS A 126 18.87 4.41 5.36
N GLN A 127 19.21 5.39 6.22
CA GLN A 127 19.36 6.81 5.85
C GLN A 127 20.32 7.05 4.67
N HIS A 128 21.39 6.26 4.59
CA HIS A 128 22.42 6.38 3.56
C HIS A 128 22.30 5.35 2.44
N ASP A 129 21.27 4.50 2.49
CA ASP A 129 21.05 3.46 1.50
C ASP A 129 19.55 3.34 1.13
N PRO A 130 19.11 4.09 0.11
CA PRO A 130 17.74 4.03 -0.38
C PRO A 130 17.33 2.64 -0.91
N GLN A 131 18.28 1.83 -1.39
CA GLN A 131 18.00 0.48 -1.88
C GLN A 131 17.65 -0.45 -0.73
N SER A 132 18.41 -0.35 0.37
CA SER A 132 18.15 -1.09 1.60
C SER A 132 16.79 -0.75 2.20
N LEU A 133 16.41 0.55 2.23
CA LEU A 133 15.07 0.97 2.65
C LEU A 133 13.98 0.38 1.76
N SER A 134 14.16 0.46 0.44
CA SER A 134 13.18 -0.04 -0.53
C SER A 134 12.98 -1.55 -0.37
N ARG A 135 14.07 -2.29 -0.15
CA ARG A 135 14.03 -3.73 0.11
C ARG A 135 13.28 -4.05 1.40
N ALA A 136 13.51 -3.29 2.47
CA ALA A 136 12.80 -3.47 3.73
C ALA A 136 11.30 -3.14 3.61
N ALA A 137 10.96 -2.02 2.97
CA ALA A 137 9.59 -1.54 2.81
C ALA A 137 8.74 -2.44 1.90
N LEU A 138 9.36 -3.07 0.90
CA LEU A 138 8.67 -3.94 -0.07
C LEU A 138 8.81 -5.43 0.25
N LYS A 139 9.42 -5.82 1.39
CA LYS A 139 9.80 -7.21 1.67
C LYS A 139 8.63 -8.21 1.58
N LYS A 140 7.45 -7.86 2.12
CA LYS A 140 6.25 -8.74 2.12
C LYS A 140 5.28 -8.45 0.96
N LEU A 141 5.48 -7.35 0.24
CA LEU A 141 4.51 -6.85 -0.72
C LEU A 141 4.26 -7.84 -1.89
N PRO A 142 5.29 -8.43 -2.52
CA PRO A 142 5.07 -9.41 -3.59
C PRO A 142 4.24 -10.61 -3.11
N ASP A 143 4.55 -11.14 -1.93
CA ASP A 143 3.87 -12.31 -1.37
C ASP A 143 2.40 -11.98 -1.05
N GLN A 144 2.13 -10.80 -0.46
CA GLN A 144 0.77 -10.32 -0.20
C GLN A 144 -0.07 -10.20 -1.47
N ILE A 145 0.53 -9.69 -2.56
CA ILE A 145 -0.16 -9.55 -3.85
C ILE A 145 -0.52 -10.93 -4.41
N VAL A 146 0.45 -11.83 -4.48
CA VAL A 146 0.24 -13.19 -5.01
C VAL A 146 -0.78 -13.92 -4.16
N HIS A 147 -0.65 -13.86 -2.82
CA HIS A 147 -1.57 -14.49 -1.90
C HIS A 147 -3.02 -14.03 -2.12
N HIS A 148 -3.25 -12.71 -2.20
CA HIS A 148 -4.57 -12.17 -2.44
C HIS A 148 -5.17 -12.68 -3.76
N PHE A 149 -4.42 -12.65 -4.87
CA PHE A 149 -4.95 -13.08 -6.16
C PHE A 149 -5.19 -14.59 -6.23
N VAL A 150 -4.29 -15.41 -5.66
CA VAL A 150 -4.47 -16.87 -5.57
C VAL A 150 -5.68 -17.23 -4.70
N GLN A 151 -5.85 -16.59 -3.55
CA GLN A 151 -7.01 -16.82 -2.67
C GLN A 151 -8.34 -16.49 -3.35
N ASN A 152 -8.35 -15.49 -4.24
CA ASN A 152 -9.53 -15.12 -5.00
C ASN A 152 -9.69 -15.90 -6.32
N ASN A 153 -8.85 -16.91 -6.59
CA ASN A 153 -8.81 -17.67 -7.85
C ASN A 153 -8.65 -16.79 -9.10
N ILE A 154 -7.96 -15.65 -8.96
CA ILE A 154 -7.68 -14.72 -10.04
C ILE A 154 -6.27 -15.00 -10.52
N PHE A 155 -6.14 -15.61 -11.70
CA PHE A 155 -4.84 -15.87 -12.30
C PHE A 155 -4.45 -14.75 -13.28
N PRO A 156 -3.16 -14.42 -13.38
CA PRO A 156 -2.70 -13.52 -14.44
C PRO A 156 -3.07 -14.13 -15.79
N ASP A 157 -3.68 -13.32 -16.65
CA ASP A 157 -4.12 -13.73 -17.97
C ASP A 157 -2.93 -14.35 -18.73
N SER A 158 -3.05 -15.63 -19.11
CA SER A 158 -1.93 -16.40 -19.69
C SER A 158 -1.52 -15.91 -21.09
N HIS A 159 -2.29 -15.00 -21.68
CA HIS A 159 -1.96 -14.37 -22.94
C HIS A 159 -2.38 -12.90 -22.97
N ARG A 160 -1.50 -12.01 -22.50
CA ARG A 160 -1.34 -10.74 -23.23
C ARG A 160 -0.75 -11.11 -24.60
N ARG A 161 -1.58 -11.56 -25.54
CA ARG A 161 -1.19 -11.51 -26.96
C ARG A 161 -0.76 -10.06 -27.18
N LYS A 162 0.46 -9.83 -27.66
CA LYS A 162 0.74 -8.54 -28.28
C LYS A 162 -0.41 -8.33 -29.27
N PRO A 163 -1.11 -7.18 -29.25
CA PRO A 163 -2.14 -6.94 -30.27
C PRO A 163 -1.49 -7.24 -31.61
N SER A 164 -2.09 -8.16 -32.35
CA SER A 164 -1.63 -8.43 -33.70
C SER A 164 -1.71 -7.12 -34.47
N ILE A 165 -0.83 -6.91 -35.46
CA ILE A 165 -0.93 -5.75 -36.36
C ILE A 165 -2.35 -5.64 -36.93
N ALA A 166 -3.04 -6.78 -37.12
CA ALA A 166 -4.45 -6.83 -37.51
C ALA A 166 -5.41 -6.17 -36.50
N ASP A 167 -5.19 -6.32 -35.20
CA ASP A 167 -6.05 -5.75 -34.15
C ASP A 167 -5.83 -4.23 -34.01
N SER A 168 -4.62 -3.75 -34.27
CA SER A 168 -4.30 -2.32 -34.35
C SER A 168 -4.96 -1.65 -35.57
N ILE A 169 -5.00 -2.34 -36.71
CA ILE A 169 -5.67 -1.84 -37.93
C ILE A 169 -7.20 -1.79 -37.71
N VAL A 170 -7.80 -2.81 -37.09
CA VAL A 170 -9.24 -2.84 -36.81
C VAL A 170 -9.65 -1.71 -35.85
N SER A 171 -8.84 -1.41 -34.84
CA SER A 171 -9.14 -0.31 -33.90
C SER A 171 -9.00 1.09 -34.53
N GLU A 172 -8.21 1.24 -35.58
CA GLU A 172 -8.07 2.49 -36.35
C GLU A 172 -9.18 2.65 -37.40
N LEU A 173 -9.69 1.54 -37.97
CA LEU A 173 -10.83 1.51 -38.90
C LEU A 173 -12.21 1.61 -38.24
N THR A 174 -12.33 1.43 -36.92
CA THR A 174 -13.63 1.53 -36.21
C THR A 174 -13.89 2.95 -35.66
N ILE A 175 -13.06 3.94 -36.04
CA ILE A 175 -13.18 5.35 -35.62
C ILE A 175 -13.88 6.24 -36.68
N GLU A 176 -14.32 5.69 -37.82
CA GLU A 176 -15.25 6.39 -38.73
C GLU A 176 -16.70 5.91 -38.59
#